data_AF-A0A4Q5TQT6-F1
#
_entry.id   AF-A0A4Q5TQT6-F1
#
_cell.length_a   1.000
_cell.length_b   1.000
_cell.length_c   1.000
_cell.angle_alpha   90.00
_cell.angle_beta   90.00
_cell.angle_gamma   90.00
#
_symmetry.space_group_name_H-M   'P 1'
#
loop_
_entity.id
_entity.type
_entity.pdbx_description
1 polymer ?
#
loop_
_entity_poly.entity_id
_entity_poly.type
_entity_poly.pdbx_seq_one_letter_code
_entity_poly.pdbx_strand_id
1 'polypeptide(L)'
;MVEARDMLPLQKVEKGCILSMAGDVTVGFKVLLPEIFSLSDSDYGRFHAAWVRAIRVLPQHSVLHKQDWFLEDSFRADFSQERSFLSASSERFFNERPFLEHSCYLYLTKKPSGRKLSSSLLSNVLRTSIVPR
;
A
#
# COMPACT_ATOMS: atom_id res chain seq x y z
N MET A 1 28.79 14.33 -1.98
CA MET A 1 27.33 14.09 -2.05
C MET A 1 27.01 12.97 -1.08
N VAL A 2 25.96 13.11 -0.28
CA VAL A 2 25.50 12.02 0.60
C VAL A 2 24.68 11.06 -0.25
N GLU A 3 24.99 9.77 -0.20
CA GLU A 3 24.24 8.76 -0.95
C GLU A 3 22.87 8.50 -0.31
N ALA A 4 21.87 8.13 -1.12
CA ALA A 4 20.52 7.84 -0.63
C ALA A 4 20.49 6.71 0.42
N ARG A 5 21.42 5.75 0.34
CA ARG A 5 21.57 4.68 1.34
C ARG A 5 21.89 5.19 2.74
N ASP A 6 22.58 6.32 2.85
CA ASP A 6 23.01 6.91 4.12
C ASP A 6 21.93 7.86 4.69
N MET A 7 20.96 8.25 3.86
CA MET A 7 19.81 9.07 4.27
C MET A 7 18.57 8.25 4.64
N LEU A 8 18.34 7.12 3.97
CA LEU A 8 17.14 6.32 4.16
C LEU A 8 17.29 5.35 5.34
N PRO A 9 16.26 5.16 6.18
CA PRO A 9 16.30 4.25 7.32
C PRO A 9 16.16 2.77 6.93
N LEU A 10 16.72 2.38 5.78
CA LEU A 10 16.63 1.05 5.20
C LEU A 10 17.99 0.36 5.23
N GLN A 11 18.07 -0.78 5.90
CA GLN A 11 19.31 -1.56 5.97
C GLN A 11 19.50 -2.41 4.70
N LYS A 12 18.49 -3.20 4.34
CA LYS A 12 18.52 -4.05 3.14
C LYS A 12 17.12 -4.54 2.76
N VAL A 13 16.99 -5.01 1.52
CA VAL A 13 15.82 -5.75 1.04
C VAL A 13 16.27 -7.17 0.71
N GLU A 14 15.70 -8.17 1.37
CA GLU A 14 16.08 -9.58 1.19
C GLU A 14 14.85 -10.48 1.33
N LYS A 15 14.74 -11.52 0.52
CA LYS A 15 13.64 -12.51 0.57
C LYS A 15 12.24 -11.87 0.57
N GLY A 16 12.05 -10.80 -0.22
CA GLY A 16 10.78 -10.08 -0.29
C GLY A 16 10.43 -9.27 0.97
N CYS A 17 11.37 -9.11 1.89
CA CYS A 17 11.21 -8.34 3.12
C CYS A 17 12.13 -7.12 3.10
N ILE A 18 11.64 -6.01 3.65
CA ILE A 18 12.40 -4.79 3.88
C ILE A 18 12.87 -4.82 5.34
N LEU A 19 14.18 -4.66 5.57
CA LEU A 19 14.76 -4.52 6.89
C LEU A 19 15.12 -3.06 7.16
N SER A 20 14.59 -2.51 8.25
CA SER A 20 14.96 -1.16 8.69
C SER A 20 16.30 -1.18 9.43
N MET A 21 16.98 -0.03 9.50
CA MET A 21 18.19 0.14 10.32
C MET A 21 17.94 -0.13 11.82
N ALA A 22 16.68 -0.08 12.26
CA ALA A 22 16.28 -0.37 13.64
C ALA A 22 15.87 -1.84 13.85
N GLY A 23 16.06 -2.71 12.85
CA GLY A 23 15.72 -4.13 12.91
C GLY A 23 14.23 -4.43 12.75
N ASP A 24 13.44 -3.49 12.21
CA ASP A 24 12.04 -3.76 11.87
C ASP A 24 11.99 -4.58 10.58
N VAL A 25 11.14 -5.60 10.54
CA VAL A 25 10.91 -6.42 9.34
C VAL A 25 9.59 -6.00 8.74
N THR A 26 9.59 -5.61 7.46
CA THR A 26 8.38 -5.18 6.75
C THR A 26 8.15 -6.04 5.51
N VAL A 27 6.92 -6.50 5.33
CA VAL A 27 6.46 -7.17 4.10
C VAL A 27 5.45 -6.27 3.40
N GLY A 28 5.62 -6.08 2.09
CA GLY A 28 4.71 -5.29 1.26
C GLY A 28 3.83 -6.18 0.39
N PHE A 29 2.56 -5.81 0.26
CA PHE A 29 1.58 -6.47 -0.60
C PHE A 29 0.92 -5.43 -1.51
N LYS A 30 0.61 -5.80 -2.76
CA LYS A 30 -0.35 -5.07 -3.58
C LYS A 30 -1.72 -5.68 -3.35
N VAL A 31 -2.69 -4.85 -3.00
CA VAL A 31 -4.06 -5.28 -2.67
C VAL A 31 -4.96 -4.98 -3.85
N LEU A 32 -5.74 -5.98 -4.26
CA LEU A 32 -6.85 -5.80 -5.19
C LEU A 32 -8.10 -5.50 -4.38
N LEU A 33 -8.66 -4.31 -4.60
CA LEU A 33 -9.86 -3.85 -3.92
C LEU A 33 -11.02 -3.77 -4.91
N PRO A 34 -12.26 -4.01 -4.45
CA PRO A 34 -13.44 -3.82 -5.28
C PRO A 34 -13.57 -2.34 -5.66
N GLU A 35 -14.14 -2.08 -6.84
CA GLU A 35 -14.42 -0.72 -7.29
C GLU A 35 -15.35 0.00 -6.31
N ILE A 36 -15.17 1.31 -6.17
CA ILE A 36 -16.01 2.12 -5.29
C ILE A 36 -17.49 1.96 -5.70
N PHE A 37 -18.36 1.78 -4.71
CA PHE A 37 -19.81 1.61 -4.90
C PHE A 37 -20.25 0.39 -5.74
N SER A 38 -19.36 -0.58 -5.99
CA SER A 38 -19.71 -1.83 -6.69
C SER A 38 -20.32 -2.90 -5.77
N LEU A 39 -20.12 -2.78 -4.46
CA LEU A 39 -20.58 -3.77 -3.49
C LEU A 39 -22.00 -3.51 -2.98
N SER A 40 -22.75 -4.58 -2.74
CA SER A 40 -23.97 -4.53 -1.94
C SER A 40 -23.66 -4.19 -0.48
N ASP A 41 -24.65 -3.71 0.27
CA ASP A 41 -24.49 -3.43 1.70
C ASP A 41 -24.01 -4.66 2.50
N SER A 42 -24.59 -5.83 2.20
CA SER A 42 -24.17 -7.09 2.81
C SER A 42 -22.72 -7.48 2.48
N ASP A 43 -22.26 -7.27 1.25
CA ASP A 43 -20.89 -7.59 0.85
C ASP A 43 -19.89 -6.62 1.46
N TYR A 44 -20.26 -5.34 1.54
CA TYR A 44 -19.47 -4.32 2.22
C TYR A 44 -19.29 -4.66 3.69
N GLY A 45 -20.36 -5.06 4.39
CA GLY A 45 -20.30 -5.51 5.78
C GLY A 45 -19.36 -6.72 5.97
N ARG A 46 -19.41 -7.70 5.05
CA ARG A 46 -18.51 -8.87 5.08
C ARG A 46 -17.06 -8.49 4.86
N PHE A 47 -16.79 -7.61 3.90
CA PHE A 47 -15.47 -7.06 3.60
C PHE A 47 -14.88 -6.32 4.81
N HIS A 48 -15.66 -5.43 5.42
CA HIS A 48 -15.25 -4.70 6.63
C HIS A 48 -14.93 -5.66 7.78
N ALA A 49 -15.80 -6.65 8.03
CA ALA A 49 -15.57 -7.62 9.09
C ALA A 49 -14.31 -8.48 8.85
N ALA A 50 -13.98 -8.78 7.58
CA ALA A 50 -12.74 -9.48 7.23
C ALA A 50 -11.50 -8.64 7.58
N TRP A 51 -11.50 -7.34 7.26
CA TRP A 51 -10.43 -6.42 7.65
C TRP A 51 -10.27 -6.35 9.18
N VAL A 52 -11.36 -6.16 9.91
CA VAL A 52 -11.32 -6.09 11.39
C VAL A 52 -10.71 -7.37 11.98
N ARG A 53 -11.11 -8.55 11.48
CA ARG A 53 -10.54 -9.82 11.93
C ARG A 53 -9.05 -9.93 11.61
N ALA A 54 -8.64 -9.57 10.39
CA ALA A 54 -7.23 -9.63 9.97
C ALA A 54 -6.33 -8.71 10.82
N ILE A 55 -6.82 -7.53 11.19
CA ILE A 55 -6.07 -6.59 12.04
C ILE A 55 -5.97 -7.11 13.48
N ARG A 56 -7.05 -7.67 14.02
CA ARG A 56 -7.10 -8.18 15.40
C ARG A 56 -6.16 -9.35 15.66
N VAL A 57 -5.87 -10.18 14.64
CA VAL A 57 -4.96 -11.32 14.79
C VAL A 57 -3.49 -10.95 14.71
N LEU A 58 -3.15 -9.69 14.39
CA LEU A 58 -1.77 -9.27 14.29
C LEU A 58 -1.05 -9.39 15.65
N PRO A 59 0.18 -9.94 15.68
CA PRO A 59 0.95 -10.02 16.91
C PRO A 59 1.24 -8.65 17.53
N GLN A 60 1.55 -8.63 18.83
CA GLN A 60 1.96 -7.41 19.51
C GLN A 60 3.15 -6.73 18.80
N HIS A 61 3.14 -5.39 18.77
CA HIS A 61 4.13 -4.57 18.09
C HIS A 61 4.19 -4.78 16.57
N SER A 62 3.06 -5.13 15.96
CA SER A 62 2.87 -5.05 14.52
C SER A 62 2.30 -3.69 14.15
N VAL A 63 2.73 -3.15 13.01
CA VAL A 63 2.20 -1.93 12.41
C VAL A 63 1.64 -2.32 11.06
N LEU A 64 0.36 -2.02 10.84
CA LEU A 64 -0.28 -2.09 9.54
C LEU A 64 -0.27 -0.69 8.93
N HIS A 65 0.28 -0.56 7.74
CA HIS A 65 0.23 0.68 6.97
C HIS A 65 -0.41 0.40 5.62
N LYS A 66 -1.61 0.96 5.41
CA LYS A 66 -2.31 0.94 4.13
C LYS A 66 -2.01 2.25 3.40
N GLN A 67 -1.55 2.14 2.16
CA GLN A 67 -1.17 3.26 1.32
C GLN A 67 -1.97 3.20 0.01
N ASP A 68 -2.74 4.25 -0.26
CA ASP A 68 -3.56 4.37 -1.47
C ASP A 68 -2.97 5.45 -2.38
N TRP A 69 -2.73 5.09 -3.63
CA TRP A 69 -2.24 5.98 -4.66
C TRP A 69 -3.37 6.20 -5.66
N PHE A 70 -3.59 7.46 -6.01
CA PHE A 70 -4.54 7.87 -7.03
C PHE A 70 -3.77 8.66 -8.07
N LEU A 71 -3.66 8.09 -9.27
CA LEU A 71 -2.96 8.72 -10.40
C LEU A 71 -4.00 9.01 -11.48
N GLU A 72 -3.87 10.16 -12.13
CA GLU A 72 -4.70 10.48 -13.30
C GLU A 72 -4.22 9.63 -14.48
N ASP A 73 -5.16 8.89 -15.08
CA ASP A 73 -4.93 8.13 -16.31
C ASP A 73 -6.16 8.26 -17.22
N SER A 74 -6.06 7.78 -18.46
CA SER A 74 -7.10 7.86 -19.48
C SER A 74 -7.43 6.48 -20.03
N PHE A 75 -8.73 6.18 -20.16
CA PHE A 75 -9.14 4.87 -20.65
C PHE A 75 -8.73 4.69 -22.11
N ARG A 76 -8.01 3.60 -22.40
CA ARG A 76 -7.58 3.24 -23.75
C ARG A 76 -8.51 2.17 -24.30
N ALA A 77 -9.33 2.54 -25.26
CA ALA A 77 -10.22 1.61 -25.91
C ALA A 77 -9.47 0.60 -26.79
N ASP A 78 -9.95 -0.64 -26.82
CA ASP A 78 -9.42 -1.68 -27.71
C ASP A 78 -10.35 -1.87 -28.92
N PHE A 79 -9.97 -1.30 -30.05
CA PHE A 79 -10.70 -1.39 -31.31
C PHE A 79 -10.24 -2.55 -32.21
N SER A 80 -9.32 -3.40 -31.74
CA SER A 80 -8.76 -4.50 -32.56
C SER A 80 -9.67 -5.73 -32.66
N GLN A 81 -10.63 -5.86 -31.75
CA GLN A 81 -11.52 -7.03 -31.67
C GLN A 81 -12.87 -6.76 -32.33
N GLU A 82 -13.39 -7.72 -33.10
CA GLU A 82 -14.79 -7.71 -33.53
C GLU A 82 -15.71 -7.82 -32.31
N ARG A 83 -16.47 -6.77 -32.04
CA ARG A 83 -17.30 -6.62 -30.84
C ARG A 83 -18.76 -6.44 -31.23
N SER A 84 -19.67 -6.88 -30.35
CA SER A 84 -21.10 -6.59 -30.50
C SER A 84 -21.34 -5.06 -30.54
N PHE A 85 -22.44 -4.63 -31.15
CA PHE A 85 -22.78 -3.21 -31.28
C PHE A 85 -22.67 -2.43 -29.94
N LEU A 86 -23.16 -3.02 -28.85
CA LEU A 86 -23.12 -2.39 -27.53
C LEU A 86 -21.70 -2.30 -26.97
N SER A 87 -20.89 -3.34 -27.14
CA SER A 87 -19.49 -3.33 -26.70
C SER A 87 -18.68 -2.30 -27.49
N ALA A 88 -18.85 -2.23 -28.82
CA ALA A 88 -18.20 -1.20 -29.64
C ALA A 88 -18.64 0.22 -29.28
N SER A 89 -19.92 0.42 -28.93
CA SER A 89 -20.44 1.72 -28.51
C SER A 89 -19.87 2.14 -27.15
N SER A 90 -19.72 1.19 -26.22
CA SER A 90 -19.09 1.42 -24.91
C SER A 90 -17.65 1.87 -25.05
N GLU A 91 -16.86 1.17 -25.87
CA GLU A 91 -15.45 1.51 -26.12
C GLU A 91 -15.29 2.93 -26.68
N ARG A 92 -16.10 3.28 -27.68
CA ARG A 92 -16.13 4.64 -28.23
C ARG A 92 -16.54 5.68 -27.20
N PHE A 93 -17.49 5.34 -26.32
CA PHE A 93 -17.96 6.24 -25.29
C PHE A 93 -16.88 6.55 -24.25
N PHE A 94 -16.12 5.53 -23.82
CA PHE A 94 -15.11 5.66 -22.76
C PHE A 94 -13.71 6.02 -23.24
N ASN A 95 -13.40 5.89 -24.54
CA ASN A 95 -12.07 6.22 -25.06
C ASN A 95 -11.61 7.62 -24.65
N GLU A 96 -10.36 7.72 -24.17
CA GLU A 96 -9.69 8.94 -23.71
C GLU A 96 -10.35 9.62 -22.48
N ARG A 97 -11.36 9.01 -21.87
CA ARG A 97 -11.96 9.58 -20.66
C ARG A 97 -10.97 9.50 -19.50
N PRO A 98 -10.72 10.62 -18.80
CA PRO A 98 -9.86 10.62 -17.63
C PRO A 98 -10.54 9.90 -16.47
N PHE A 99 -9.74 9.15 -15.71
CA PHE A 99 -10.13 8.52 -14.46
C PHE A 99 -8.96 8.56 -13.47
N LEU A 100 -9.25 8.27 -12.19
CA LEU A 100 -8.23 8.09 -11.19
C LEU A 100 -7.92 6.60 -11.05
N GLU A 101 -6.77 6.18 -11.56
CA GLU A 101 -6.26 4.84 -11.32
C GLU A 101 -5.90 4.70 -9.84
N HIS A 102 -6.55 3.73 -9.18
CA HIS A 102 -6.29 3.43 -7.78
C HIS A 102 -5.35 2.23 -7.65
N SER A 103 -4.24 2.44 -6.93
CA SER A 103 -3.33 1.37 -6.52
C SER A 103 -3.23 1.35 -5.00
N CYS A 104 -3.51 0.20 -4.40
CA CYS A 104 -3.45 0.01 -2.96
C CYS A 104 -2.27 -0.90 -2.57
N TYR A 105 -1.44 -0.42 -1.65
CA TYR A 105 -0.34 -1.17 -1.06
C TYR A 105 -0.54 -1.34 0.43
N LEU A 106 -0.21 -2.52 0.94
CA LEU A 106 -0.28 -2.86 2.35
C LEU A 106 1.10 -3.24 2.85
N TYR A 107 1.57 -2.56 3.89
CA TYR A 107 2.83 -2.84 4.54
C TYR A 107 2.56 -3.36 5.95
N LEU A 108 3.05 -4.56 6.23
CA LEU A 108 3.00 -5.19 7.54
C LEU A 108 4.40 -5.17 8.14
N THR A 109 4.58 -4.35 9.18
CA THR A 109 5.87 -4.20 9.87
C THR A 109 5.81 -4.87 11.24
N LYS A 110 6.72 -5.81 11.50
CA LYS A 110 6.98 -6.34 12.84
C LYS A 110 8.16 -5.60 13.46
N LYS A 111 7.91 -4.96 14.61
CA LYS A 111 8.96 -4.32 15.40
C LYS A 111 9.64 -5.35 16.32
N PRO A 112 10.94 -5.17 16.60
CA PRO A 112 11.65 -6.00 17.58
C PRO A 112 11.09 -5.79 19.00
N SER A 113 11.16 -6.85 19.80
CA SER A 113 10.74 -6.82 21.21
C SER A 113 11.65 -5.89 22.03
N GLY A 114 11.07 -5.18 23.01
CA GLY A 114 11.82 -4.31 23.91
C GLY A 114 12.23 -2.95 23.34
N ARG A 115 11.82 -2.61 22.11
CA ARG A 115 12.06 -1.28 21.54
C ARG A 115 11.29 -0.22 22.33
N LYS A 116 12.01 0.74 22.90
CA LYS A 116 11.42 1.92 23.56
C LYS A 116 10.51 2.66 22.58
N LEU A 117 9.35 3.10 23.07
CA LEU A 117 8.45 3.96 22.31
C LEU A 117 9.19 5.26 21.94
N SER A 118 8.98 5.72 20.71
CA SER A 118 9.52 7.01 20.29
C SER A 118 8.76 8.11 21.03
N SER A 119 9.47 9.07 21.59
CA SER A 119 8.92 10.36 22.02
C SER A 119 9.29 11.43 21.00
N SER A 120 8.66 12.61 21.06
CA SER A 120 9.03 13.75 20.20
C SER A 120 10.51 14.11 20.32
N LEU A 121 11.10 13.97 21.52
CA LEU A 121 12.52 14.21 21.78
C LEU A 121 13.45 13.12 21.21
N LEU A 122 12.93 11.92 20.96
CA LEU A 122 13.69 10.76 20.47
C LEU A 122 13.37 10.42 19.00
N SER A 123 12.70 11.33 18.28
CA SER A 123 12.36 11.23 16.87
C SER A 123 13.59 11.02 15.98
N ASN A 124 13.46 10.21 14.94
CA ASN A 124 14.51 10.01 13.94
C ASN A 124 14.90 11.31 13.21
N VAL A 125 14.00 12.30 13.14
CA VAL A 125 14.28 13.61 12.52
C VAL A 125 15.31 14.41 13.33
N LEU A 126 15.33 14.24 14.66
CA LEU A 126 16.23 14.98 15.55
C LEU A 126 17.52 14.21 15.87
N ARG A 127 17.64 12.96 15.41
CA ARG A 127 18.82 12.13 15.67
C ARG A 127 19.90 12.43 14.63
N THR A 128 21.14 12.54 15.10
CA THR A 128 22.33 12.68 14.24
C THR A 128 22.70 11.38 13.54
N SER A 129 22.21 10.23 14.02
CA SER A 129 22.41 8.92 13.39
C SER A 129 21.10 8.14 13.38
N ILE A 130 20.84 7.52 12.23
CA ILE A 130 19.64 6.71 11.96
C ILE A 130 19.75 5.31 12.58
N VAL A 131 20.98 4.86 12.85
CA VAL A 131 21.26 3.55 13.46
C VAL A 131 21.18 3.66 14.99
N PRO A 132 20.42 2.78 15.68
CA PRO A 132 20.43 2.72 17.14
C PRO A 132 21.84 2.38 17.66
N ARG A 133 22.28 3.06 18.72
CA ARG A 133 23.48 2.68 19.49
C ARG A 133 23.10 1.74 20.63
#